data_AF-A0A976JQU3-F1
#
_entry.id   AF-A0A976JQU3-F1
#
_cell.length_a   1.000
_cell.length_b   1.000
_cell.length_c   1.000
_cell.angle_alpha   90.00
_cell.angle_beta   90.00
_cell.angle_gamma   90.00
#
_symmetry.space_group_name_H-M   'P 1'
#
loop_
_entity.id
_entity.type
_entity.pdbx_description
1 polymer ?
#
loop_
_entity_poly.entity_id
_entity_poly.type
_entity_poly.pdbx_seq_one_letter_code
_entity_poly.pdbx_strand_id
1 'polypeptide(L)'
;FNNIGKEKDYKMFADMSLMLQVSKAVCNGFEVGLLYELNLVDEAQKLLDDHFADAINYTIPPDMVITGFRTRARLAFLKGELETAYTHLEEGEVAGINWTLPRLVKEMRWERVRFALLRGKLDSATQFATQSDICNIPSEPKGFLNPADEFGSLDIARLRLSIHTKDPAAALKTIDTMLADTDKRPCRALVLKVLKAIALILSDNPDSARTSMIEALDLGMKIGALRSIIDEGTHSIELLNQLHYDWSQHPNISNKKRLAYCRALLEAAGEPIASDTEQSAPIEELSERELEILSLVGEGLKNDQIADRLFLSVNTVKWHLRRAYEKLCVRSRTEALAESRKLGLID
;
A
#
# COMPACT_ATOMS: atom_id res chain seq x y z
N PHE A 1 -8.62 -50.27 -16.06
CA PHE A 1 -7.70 -49.16 -16.39
C PHE A 1 -7.79 -48.68 -17.84
N ASN A 2 -8.26 -49.47 -18.82
CA ASN A 2 -8.35 -49.03 -20.24
C ASN A 2 -9.50 -48.06 -20.60
N ASN A 3 -10.32 -47.64 -19.62
CA ASN A 3 -11.44 -46.70 -19.81
C ASN A 3 -11.26 -45.39 -19.00
N ILE A 4 -10.09 -45.15 -18.41
CA ILE A 4 -9.76 -43.88 -17.78
C ILE A 4 -9.05 -43.03 -18.86
N GLY A 5 -9.57 -41.84 -19.18
CA GLY A 5 -8.86 -40.87 -20.04
C GLY A 5 -9.40 -40.62 -21.44
N LYS A 6 -10.62 -41.05 -21.81
CA LYS A 6 -11.23 -40.61 -23.07
C LYS A 6 -11.88 -39.24 -22.88
N GLU A 7 -11.16 -38.18 -23.26
CA GLU A 7 -11.54 -36.76 -23.10
C GLU A 7 -12.97 -36.42 -23.55
N LYS A 8 -13.46 -37.08 -24.61
CA LYS A 8 -14.83 -36.91 -25.13
C LYS A 8 -15.91 -37.45 -24.18
N ASP A 9 -15.61 -38.50 -23.41
CA ASP A 9 -16.57 -39.13 -22.51
C ASP A 9 -16.78 -38.28 -21.24
N TYR A 10 -15.77 -37.51 -20.80
CA TYR A 10 -15.89 -36.59 -19.67
C TYR A 10 -16.62 -35.29 -20.01
N LYS A 11 -16.38 -34.74 -21.21
CA LYS A 11 -17.06 -33.52 -21.70
C LYS A 11 -18.57 -33.72 -21.90
N MET A 12 -19.04 -34.96 -22.02
CA MET A 12 -20.47 -35.28 -22.16
C MET A 12 -21.25 -35.14 -20.84
N PHE A 13 -20.58 -35.19 -19.68
CA PHE A 13 -21.18 -35.03 -18.34
C PHE A 13 -20.90 -33.66 -17.71
N ALA A 14 -20.01 -32.87 -18.31
CA ALA A 14 -19.50 -31.66 -17.72
C ALA A 14 -20.28 -30.44 -18.23
N ASP A 15 -21.45 -30.18 -17.63
CA ASP A 15 -21.92 -28.80 -17.57
C ASP A 15 -20.97 -28.02 -16.66
N MET A 16 -19.86 -27.56 -17.25
CA MET A 16 -18.83 -26.81 -16.53
C MET A 16 -19.26 -25.38 -16.22
N SER A 17 -20.47 -24.94 -16.60
CA SER A 17 -20.93 -23.59 -16.34
C SER A 17 -20.91 -23.25 -14.85
N LEU A 18 -21.43 -24.16 -14.02
CA LEU A 18 -21.45 -24.01 -12.56
C LEU A 18 -20.05 -24.00 -11.96
N MET A 19 -19.20 -24.98 -12.30
CA MET A 19 -17.81 -25.06 -11.81
C MET A 19 -16.98 -23.84 -12.22
N LEU A 20 -17.18 -23.34 -13.45
CA LEU A 20 -16.52 -22.15 -13.96
C LEU A 20 -17.02 -20.88 -13.26
N GLN A 21 -18.32 -20.78 -12.97
CA GLN A 21 -18.90 -19.69 -12.19
C GLN A 21 -18.34 -19.65 -10.76
N VAL A 22 -18.27 -20.80 -10.09
CA VAL A 22 -17.65 -20.90 -8.75
C VAL A 22 -16.17 -20.52 -8.81
N SER A 23 -15.41 -21.01 -9.80
CA SER A 23 -14.00 -20.66 -9.95
C SER A 23 -13.80 -19.16 -10.17
N LYS A 24 -14.63 -18.53 -11.01
CA LYS A 24 -14.58 -17.09 -11.25
C LYS A 24 -14.93 -16.31 -9.98
N ALA A 25 -16.00 -16.68 -9.30
CA ALA A 25 -16.41 -16.10 -8.02
C ALA A 25 -15.26 -16.09 -6.98
N VAL A 26 -14.53 -17.21 -6.88
CA VAL A 26 -13.37 -17.34 -5.99
C VAL A 26 -12.23 -16.42 -6.42
N CYS A 27 -11.84 -16.38 -7.70
CA CYS A 27 -10.75 -15.51 -8.17
C CYS A 27 -11.09 -14.02 -8.04
N ASN A 28 -12.33 -13.64 -8.34
CA ASN A 28 -12.76 -12.25 -8.34
C ASN A 28 -12.68 -11.62 -6.95
N GLY A 29 -12.89 -12.38 -5.87
CA GLY A 29 -12.83 -11.85 -4.51
C GLY A 29 -11.49 -11.21 -4.15
N PHE A 30 -10.36 -11.82 -4.54
CA PHE A 30 -9.04 -11.20 -4.36
C PHE A 30 -8.76 -10.12 -5.38
N GLU A 31 -9.11 -10.35 -6.64
CA GLU A 31 -8.88 -9.40 -7.72
C GLU A 31 -9.53 -8.06 -7.44
N VAL A 32 -10.77 -8.05 -6.95
CA VAL A 32 -11.48 -6.83 -6.50
C VAL A 32 -10.67 -6.07 -5.44
N GLY A 33 -10.12 -6.76 -4.44
CA GLY A 33 -9.28 -6.15 -3.42
C GLY A 33 -8.00 -5.55 -3.98
N LEU A 34 -7.34 -6.26 -4.91
CA LEU A 34 -6.12 -5.77 -5.57
C LEU A 34 -6.39 -4.55 -6.45
N LEU A 35 -7.42 -4.60 -7.28
CA LEU A 35 -7.84 -3.47 -8.13
C LEU A 35 -8.14 -2.24 -7.28
N TYR A 36 -8.84 -2.43 -6.15
CA TYR A 36 -9.06 -1.38 -5.19
C TYR A 36 -7.73 -0.79 -4.69
N GLU A 37 -6.80 -1.60 -4.21
CA GLU A 37 -5.51 -1.14 -3.68
C GLU A 37 -4.66 -0.38 -4.71
N LEU A 38 -4.75 -0.75 -5.99
CA LEU A 38 -4.11 -0.06 -7.12
C LEU A 38 -4.82 1.24 -7.54
N ASN A 39 -5.90 1.63 -6.85
CA ASN A 39 -6.80 2.74 -7.20
C ASN A 39 -7.53 2.57 -8.55
N LEU A 40 -7.66 1.33 -9.05
CA LEU A 40 -8.48 0.97 -10.22
C LEU A 40 -9.93 0.76 -9.79
N VAL A 41 -10.53 1.79 -9.21
CA VAL A 41 -11.83 1.70 -8.50
C VAL A 41 -13.01 1.39 -9.42
N ASP A 42 -12.96 1.84 -10.68
CA ASP A 42 -14.02 1.55 -11.66
C ASP A 42 -13.98 0.09 -12.12
N GLU A 43 -12.78 -0.47 -12.31
CA GLU A 43 -12.59 -1.88 -12.62
C GLU A 43 -13.04 -2.77 -11.46
N ALA A 44 -12.68 -2.39 -10.22
CA ALA A 44 -13.11 -3.07 -9.01
C ALA A 44 -14.65 -3.06 -8.87
N GLN A 45 -15.30 -1.92 -9.13
CA GLN A 45 -16.75 -1.79 -9.09
C GLN A 45 -17.41 -2.68 -10.14
N LYS A 46 -16.93 -2.63 -11.39
CA LYS A 46 -17.47 -3.45 -12.47
C LYS A 46 -17.36 -4.94 -12.15
N LEU A 47 -16.22 -5.37 -11.62
CA LEU A 47 -16.00 -6.78 -11.26
C LEU A 47 -16.92 -7.23 -10.12
N LEU A 48 -17.24 -6.34 -9.18
CA LEU A 48 -18.24 -6.60 -8.14
C LEU A 48 -19.65 -6.71 -8.74
N ASP A 49 -20.05 -5.76 -9.60
CA ASP A 49 -21.39 -5.72 -10.19
C ASP A 49 -21.67 -6.94 -11.07
N ASP A 50 -20.68 -7.35 -11.87
CA ASP A 50 -20.80 -8.45 -12.83
C ASP A 50 -20.83 -9.83 -12.15
N HIS A 51 -20.23 -9.98 -10.97
CA HIS A 51 -19.91 -11.31 -10.44
C HIS A 51 -20.17 -11.52 -8.94
N PHE A 52 -20.23 -10.49 -8.11
CA PHE A 52 -20.31 -10.68 -6.66
C PHE A 52 -21.69 -11.17 -6.19
N ALA A 53 -22.77 -10.66 -6.78
CA ALA A 53 -24.14 -11.09 -6.44
C ALA A 53 -24.37 -12.57 -6.76
N ASP A 54 -23.87 -13.03 -7.90
CA ASP A 54 -23.97 -14.44 -8.31
C ASP A 54 -23.04 -15.32 -7.47
N ALA A 55 -21.84 -14.83 -7.17
CA ALA A 55 -20.83 -15.53 -6.37
C ALA A 55 -21.38 -15.93 -5.00
N ILE A 56 -22.09 -15.02 -4.33
CA ILE A 56 -22.67 -15.20 -2.99
C ILE A 56 -23.61 -16.42 -2.90
N ASN A 57 -24.20 -16.85 -4.01
CA ASN A 57 -25.09 -18.02 -4.05
C ASN A 57 -24.33 -19.36 -4.05
N TYR A 58 -23.00 -19.33 -4.07
CA TYR A 58 -22.13 -20.50 -4.12
C TYR A 58 -21.21 -20.62 -2.90
N THR A 59 -20.61 -21.80 -2.70
CA THR A 59 -19.63 -22.03 -1.63
C THR A 59 -18.34 -21.26 -1.93
N ILE A 60 -18.20 -20.05 -1.38
CA ILE A 60 -16.99 -19.23 -1.51
C ILE A 60 -16.13 -19.35 -0.23
N PRO A 61 -14.79 -19.44 -0.34
CA PRO A 61 -13.88 -19.30 0.80
C PRO A 61 -14.11 -17.98 1.57
N PRO A 62 -14.08 -17.99 2.92
CA PRO A 62 -14.40 -16.81 3.72
C PRO A 62 -13.59 -15.55 3.40
N ASP A 63 -12.31 -15.69 3.05
CA ASP A 63 -11.43 -14.56 2.67
C ASP A 63 -11.95 -13.77 1.47
N MET A 64 -12.48 -14.44 0.45
CA MET A 64 -12.96 -13.78 -0.76
C MET A 64 -14.22 -12.96 -0.48
N VAL A 65 -15.12 -13.52 0.33
CA VAL A 65 -16.36 -12.87 0.74
C VAL A 65 -16.05 -11.64 1.60
N ILE A 66 -15.11 -11.75 2.53
CA ILE A 66 -14.65 -10.63 3.34
C ILE A 66 -14.11 -9.51 2.45
N THR A 67 -13.20 -9.82 1.53
CA THR A 67 -12.63 -8.84 0.61
C THR A 67 -13.72 -8.20 -0.26
N GLY A 68 -14.64 -8.98 -0.81
CA GLY A 68 -15.73 -8.46 -1.65
C GLY A 68 -16.66 -7.50 -0.92
N PHE A 69 -17.21 -7.89 0.25
CA PHE A 69 -18.07 -6.99 1.04
C PHE A 69 -17.32 -5.75 1.53
N ARG A 70 -16.09 -5.92 2.01
CA ARG A 70 -15.25 -4.80 2.48
C ARG A 70 -14.99 -3.81 1.34
N THR A 71 -14.58 -4.29 0.17
CA THR A 71 -14.28 -3.42 -0.98
C THR A 71 -15.54 -2.73 -1.49
N ARG A 72 -16.68 -3.42 -1.56
CA ARG A 72 -17.96 -2.80 -1.95
C ARG A 72 -18.35 -1.67 -1.01
N ALA A 73 -18.25 -1.88 0.30
CA ALA A 73 -18.49 -0.84 1.30
C ALA A 73 -17.51 0.34 1.17
N ARG A 74 -16.22 0.06 0.96
CA ARG A 74 -15.20 1.10 0.77
C ARG A 74 -15.41 1.92 -0.50
N LEU A 75 -15.77 1.30 -1.63
CA LEU A 75 -16.09 2.00 -2.87
C LEU A 75 -17.27 2.96 -2.71
N ALA A 76 -18.35 2.53 -2.05
CA ALA A 76 -19.47 3.41 -1.73
C ALA A 76 -19.04 4.56 -0.79
N PHE A 77 -18.21 4.27 0.23
CA PHE A 77 -17.68 5.28 1.12
C PHE A 77 -16.84 6.33 0.38
N LEU A 78 -15.99 5.91 -0.56
CA LEU A 78 -15.19 6.80 -1.40
C LEU A 78 -16.03 7.72 -2.28
N LYS A 79 -17.16 7.24 -2.78
CA LYS A 79 -18.13 8.03 -3.56
C LYS A 79 -18.93 9.01 -2.70
N GLY A 80 -18.76 8.99 -1.37
CA GLY A 80 -19.54 9.79 -0.43
C GLY A 80 -20.94 9.21 -0.15
N GLU A 81 -21.24 8.02 -0.66
CA GLU A 81 -22.54 7.34 -0.51
C GLU A 81 -22.60 6.59 0.82
N LEU A 82 -22.65 7.35 1.93
CA LEU A 82 -22.52 6.80 3.27
C LEU A 82 -23.58 5.75 3.61
N GLU A 83 -24.85 6.02 3.29
CA GLU A 83 -25.94 5.08 3.56
C GLU A 83 -25.71 3.76 2.83
N THR A 84 -25.37 3.82 1.54
CA THR A 84 -25.00 2.66 0.71
C THR A 84 -23.83 1.88 1.31
N ALA A 85 -22.79 2.58 1.78
CA ALA A 85 -21.62 1.96 2.40
C ALA A 85 -22.00 1.17 3.67
N TYR A 86 -22.84 1.72 4.54
CA TYR A 86 -23.33 1.02 5.74
C TYR A 86 -24.26 -0.14 5.39
N THR A 87 -25.14 0.01 4.38
CA THR A 87 -25.97 -1.08 3.87
C THR A 87 -25.13 -2.26 3.42
N HIS A 88 -24.01 -2.04 2.71
CA HIS A 88 -23.12 -3.12 2.30
C HIS A 88 -22.45 -3.84 3.47
N LEU A 89 -22.10 -3.13 4.55
CA LEU A 89 -21.58 -3.75 5.77
C LEU A 89 -22.68 -4.55 6.50
N GLU A 90 -23.92 -4.08 6.49
CA GLU A 90 -25.07 -4.81 7.06
C GLU A 90 -25.38 -6.08 6.28
N GLU A 91 -25.40 -6.02 4.95
CA GLU A 91 -25.56 -7.20 4.09
C GLU A 91 -24.48 -8.24 4.37
N GLY A 92 -23.21 -7.82 4.47
CA GLY A 92 -22.09 -8.70 4.80
C GLY A 92 -22.20 -9.32 6.19
N GLU A 93 -22.70 -8.56 7.18
CA GLU A 93 -22.93 -9.06 8.53
C GLU A 93 -24.06 -10.10 8.57
N VAL A 94 -25.19 -9.82 7.92
CA VAL A 94 -26.32 -10.77 7.81
C VAL A 94 -25.87 -12.04 7.10
N ALA A 95 -25.12 -11.92 6.00
CA ALA A 95 -24.52 -13.06 5.32
C ALA A 95 -23.60 -13.86 6.24
N GLY A 96 -22.74 -13.19 7.01
CA GLY A 96 -21.86 -13.82 7.98
C GLY A 96 -22.60 -14.59 9.07
N ILE A 97 -23.73 -14.08 9.56
CA ILE A 97 -24.59 -14.79 10.52
C ILE A 97 -25.23 -16.02 9.85
N ASN A 98 -25.84 -15.84 8.68
CA ASN A 98 -26.56 -16.90 7.98
C ASN A 98 -25.64 -18.05 7.54
N TRP A 99 -24.41 -17.75 7.15
CA TRP A 99 -23.43 -18.75 6.70
C TRP A 99 -22.52 -19.24 7.83
N THR A 100 -22.74 -18.79 9.07
CA THR A 100 -21.91 -19.16 10.23
C THR A 100 -20.43 -18.80 10.01
N LEU A 101 -20.17 -17.63 9.44
CA LEU A 101 -18.84 -17.06 9.20
C LEU A 101 -18.55 -15.93 10.21
N PRO A 102 -18.11 -16.26 11.43
CA PRO A 102 -17.89 -15.25 12.48
C PRO A 102 -16.84 -14.20 12.09
N ARG A 103 -15.83 -14.58 11.30
CA ARG A 103 -14.82 -13.63 10.82
C ARG A 103 -15.42 -12.55 9.91
N LEU A 104 -16.37 -12.91 9.05
CA LEU A 104 -17.05 -11.93 8.21
C LEU A 104 -17.85 -10.93 9.04
N VAL A 105 -18.65 -11.41 9.99
CA VAL A 105 -19.41 -10.55 10.94
C VAL A 105 -18.48 -9.57 11.63
N LYS A 106 -17.37 -10.08 12.15
CA LYS A 106 -16.35 -9.29 12.84
C LYS A 106 -15.74 -8.22 11.94
N GLU A 107 -15.30 -8.58 10.74
CA GLU A 107 -14.71 -7.63 9.79
C GLU A 107 -15.70 -6.52 9.40
N MET A 108 -16.96 -6.86 9.14
CA MET A 108 -17.99 -5.86 8.80
C MET A 108 -18.25 -4.88 9.95
N ARG A 109 -18.29 -5.37 11.19
CA ARG A 109 -18.46 -4.53 12.38
C ARG A 109 -17.27 -3.60 12.61
N TRP A 110 -16.05 -4.09 12.47
CA TRP A 110 -14.85 -3.26 12.65
C TRP A 110 -14.61 -2.27 11.51
N GLU A 111 -15.08 -2.55 10.30
CA GLU A 111 -15.05 -1.57 9.20
C GLU A 111 -15.97 -0.36 9.50
N ARG A 112 -17.09 -0.55 10.22
CA ARG A 112 -17.93 0.57 10.70
C ARG A 112 -17.18 1.49 11.66
N VAL A 113 -16.34 0.92 12.53
CA VAL A 113 -15.44 1.68 13.41
C VAL A 113 -14.49 2.51 12.57
N ARG A 114 -13.88 1.93 11.53
CA ARG A 114 -12.98 2.64 10.61
C ARG A 114 -13.69 3.81 9.92
N PHE A 115 -14.89 3.62 9.38
CA PHE A 115 -15.66 4.71 8.77
C PHE A 115 -15.99 5.83 9.76
N ALA A 116 -16.31 5.50 11.01
CA ALA A 116 -16.54 6.52 12.04
C ALA A 116 -15.25 7.30 12.37
N LEU A 117 -14.10 6.63 12.48
CA LEU A 117 -12.79 7.27 12.70
C LEU A 117 -12.41 8.21 11.57
N LEU A 118 -12.53 7.77 10.31
CA LEU A 118 -12.22 8.59 9.13
C LEU A 118 -13.10 9.85 9.03
N ARG A 119 -14.30 9.80 9.60
CA ARG A 119 -15.22 10.94 9.69
C ARG A 119 -15.01 11.81 10.93
N GLY A 120 -13.99 11.54 11.75
CA GLY A 120 -13.74 12.24 13.01
C GLY A 120 -14.79 11.98 14.10
N LYS A 121 -15.67 10.98 13.94
CA LYS A 121 -16.73 10.65 14.89
C LYS A 121 -16.24 9.66 15.94
N LEU A 122 -15.39 10.13 16.86
CA LEU A 122 -14.73 9.30 17.87
C LEU A 122 -15.70 8.61 18.83
N ASP A 123 -16.77 9.28 19.24
CA ASP A 123 -17.80 8.71 20.12
C ASP A 123 -18.51 7.54 19.44
N SER A 124 -18.93 7.72 18.18
CA SER A 124 -19.54 6.66 17.39
C SER A 124 -18.57 5.50 17.14
N ALA A 125 -17.30 5.78 16.86
CA ALA A 125 -16.28 4.74 16.70
C ALA A 125 -16.12 3.89 17.97
N THR A 126 -16.09 4.54 19.14
CA THR A 126 -15.98 3.86 20.44
C THR A 126 -17.24 3.06 20.77
N GLN A 127 -18.42 3.59 20.46
CA GLN A 127 -19.68 2.88 20.61
C GLN A 127 -19.74 1.62 19.73
N PHE A 128 -19.41 1.76 18.44
CA PHE A 128 -19.36 0.62 17.52
C PHE A 128 -18.35 -0.43 17.97
N ALA A 129 -17.16 -0.02 18.41
CA ALA A 129 -16.15 -0.94 18.92
C ALA A 129 -16.65 -1.73 20.13
N THR A 130 -17.32 -1.06 21.07
CA THR A 130 -17.90 -1.70 22.26
C THR A 130 -18.97 -2.73 21.89
N GLN A 131 -19.83 -2.40 20.91
CA GLN A 131 -20.83 -3.35 20.38
C GLN A 131 -20.20 -4.51 19.61
N SER A 132 -19.04 -4.27 19.00
CA SER A 132 -18.29 -5.28 18.22
C SER A 132 -17.58 -6.29 19.10
N ASP A 133 -17.09 -5.87 20.28
CA ASP A 133 -16.41 -6.73 21.26
C ASP A 133 -17.35 -7.70 22.00
N ILE A 134 -18.68 -7.61 21.81
CA ILE A 134 -19.67 -8.52 22.42
C ILE A 134 -19.66 -9.92 21.77
N CYS A 135 -18.98 -10.10 20.64
CA CYS A 135 -18.86 -11.41 20.00
C CYS A 135 -17.66 -12.20 20.54
N ASN A 136 -17.94 -13.28 21.30
CA ASN A 136 -17.01 -14.35 21.71
C ASN A 136 -16.43 -15.14 20.52
N ILE A 137 -15.87 -14.46 19.53
CA ILE A 137 -15.25 -15.07 18.36
C ILE A 137 -13.76 -15.26 18.70
N PRO A 138 -13.24 -16.50 18.68
CA PRO A 138 -11.86 -16.76 19.06
C PRO A 138 -10.89 -15.91 18.25
N SER A 139 -9.84 -15.43 18.92
CA SER A 139 -8.67 -14.89 18.21
C SER A 139 -8.07 -15.98 17.33
N GLU A 140 -7.70 -15.62 16.11
CA GLU A 140 -7.14 -16.60 15.18
C GLU A 140 -5.78 -17.14 15.67
N PRO A 141 -5.41 -18.38 15.28
CA PRO A 141 -4.13 -18.95 15.67
C PRO A 141 -2.97 -18.09 15.18
N LYS A 142 -1.97 -17.87 16.04
CA LYS A 142 -0.73 -17.18 15.65
C LYS A 142 -0.04 -17.95 14.51
N GLY A 143 0.41 -17.22 13.49
CA GLY A 143 1.16 -17.78 12.36
C GLY A 143 0.32 -18.31 11.20
N PHE A 144 -1.02 -18.30 11.31
CA PHE A 144 -1.88 -18.58 10.16
C PHE A 144 -1.99 -17.33 9.28
N LEU A 145 -1.73 -17.46 7.98
CA LEU A 145 -1.78 -16.36 7.03
C LEU A 145 -3.14 -16.35 6.34
N ASN A 146 -4.04 -15.46 6.77
CA ASN A 146 -5.25 -15.17 6.02
C ASN A 146 -4.96 -14.05 5.01
N PRO A 147 -5.21 -14.28 3.73
CA PRO A 147 -5.03 -13.23 2.73
C PRO A 147 -5.90 -11.98 2.98
N ALA A 148 -7.11 -12.11 3.53
CA ALA A 148 -7.97 -10.95 3.83
C ALA A 148 -7.38 -10.02 4.92
N ASP A 149 -6.48 -10.55 5.76
CA ASP A 149 -5.82 -9.82 6.84
C ASP A 149 -4.65 -8.95 6.38
N GLU A 150 -4.21 -9.09 5.13
CA GLU A 150 -3.14 -8.26 4.55
C GLU A 150 -3.52 -6.77 4.50
N PHE A 151 -4.78 -6.47 4.22
CA PHE A 151 -5.29 -5.10 4.03
C PHE A 151 -6.19 -4.60 5.17
N GLY A 152 -6.48 -5.47 6.13
CA GLY A 152 -7.34 -5.16 7.26
C GLY A 152 -7.58 -6.38 8.12
N SER A 153 -7.21 -6.28 9.39
CA SER A 153 -7.44 -7.29 10.41
C SER A 153 -7.88 -6.63 11.71
N LEU A 154 -8.47 -7.40 12.61
CA LEU A 154 -8.95 -6.89 13.90
C LEU A 154 -7.92 -6.09 14.69
N ASP A 155 -6.70 -6.60 14.79
CA ASP A 155 -5.64 -5.94 15.55
C ASP A 155 -5.23 -4.60 14.92
N ILE A 156 -5.21 -4.50 13.59
CA ILE A 156 -5.06 -3.21 12.87
C ILE A 156 -6.26 -2.29 13.15
N ALA A 157 -7.50 -2.81 13.14
CA ALA A 157 -8.68 -2.00 13.43
C ALA A 157 -8.68 -1.45 14.87
N ARG A 158 -8.26 -2.28 15.84
CA ARG A 158 -8.06 -1.88 17.24
C ARG A 158 -6.92 -0.88 17.38
N LEU A 159 -5.83 -1.04 16.63
CA LEU A 159 -4.75 -0.06 16.57
C LEU A 159 -5.26 1.30 16.08
N ARG A 160 -6.01 1.34 14.97
CA ARG A 160 -6.63 2.58 14.46
C ARG A 160 -7.45 3.28 15.55
N LEU A 161 -8.30 2.53 16.26
CA LEU A 161 -9.08 3.08 17.37
C LEU A 161 -8.18 3.60 18.50
N SER A 162 -7.17 2.83 18.91
CA SER A 162 -6.26 3.20 20.00
C SER A 162 -5.46 4.47 19.70
N ILE A 163 -5.01 4.62 18.45
CA ILE A 163 -4.27 5.80 17.98
C ILE A 163 -5.11 7.07 18.14
N HIS A 164 -6.42 7.00 17.88
CA HIS A 164 -7.30 8.17 17.87
C HIS A 164 -8.05 8.43 19.19
N THR A 165 -8.18 7.45 20.08
CA THR A 165 -9.04 7.57 21.30
C THR A 165 -8.30 7.41 22.63
N LYS A 166 -7.09 6.85 22.63
CA LYS A 166 -6.36 6.51 23.86
C LYS A 166 -5.03 7.24 23.94
N ASP A 167 -3.96 6.48 23.72
CA ASP A 167 -2.58 6.88 23.89
C ASP A 167 -1.80 6.44 22.64
N PRO A 168 -1.49 7.37 21.73
CA PRO A 168 -0.75 7.06 20.52
C PRO A 168 0.65 6.51 20.84
N ALA A 169 1.27 6.86 21.98
CA ALA A 169 2.57 6.32 22.38
C ALA A 169 2.50 4.83 22.74
N ALA A 170 1.44 4.40 23.42
CA ALA A 170 1.20 2.97 23.68
C ALA A 170 0.98 2.19 22.38
N ALA A 171 0.29 2.78 21.40
CA ALA A 171 0.08 2.17 20.10
C ALA A 171 1.40 1.95 19.33
N LEU A 172 2.38 2.86 19.44
CA LEU A 172 3.70 2.71 18.80
C LEU A 172 4.41 1.42 19.23
N LYS A 173 4.41 1.10 20.52
CA LYS A 173 5.02 -0.14 21.03
C LYS A 173 4.36 -1.39 20.44
N THR A 174 3.04 -1.38 20.31
CA THR A 174 2.30 -2.48 19.68
C THR A 174 2.62 -2.58 18.19
N ILE A 175 2.70 -1.45 17.47
CA ILE A 175 3.04 -1.42 16.05
C ILE A 175 4.44 -1.98 15.82
N ASP A 176 5.44 -1.59 16.61
CA ASP A 176 6.81 -2.10 16.48
C ASP A 176 6.88 -3.63 16.69
N THR A 177 6.10 -4.14 17.65
CA THR A 177 5.99 -5.59 17.88
C THR A 177 5.37 -6.30 16.68
N MET A 178 4.35 -5.70 16.07
CA MET A 178 3.67 -6.29 14.91
C MET A 178 4.52 -6.22 13.64
N LEU A 179 5.29 -5.14 13.44
CA LEU A 179 6.19 -4.99 12.30
C LEU A 179 7.29 -6.06 12.27
N ALA A 180 7.74 -6.54 13.44
CA ALA A 180 8.72 -7.61 13.54
C ALA A 180 8.26 -8.97 12.98
N ASP A 181 6.95 -9.14 12.73
CA ASP A 181 6.35 -10.38 12.20
C ASP A 181 5.69 -10.14 10.82
N THR A 182 6.35 -9.36 9.95
CA THR A 182 5.82 -8.99 8.63
C THR A 182 6.66 -9.43 7.43
N ASP A 183 7.67 -10.28 7.63
CA ASP A 183 8.60 -10.72 6.56
C ASP A 183 7.91 -11.26 5.30
N LYS A 184 6.74 -11.90 5.46
CA LYS A 184 5.93 -12.46 4.35
C LYS A 184 4.64 -11.67 4.09
N ARG A 185 4.50 -10.47 4.65
CA ARG A 185 3.24 -9.71 4.72
C ARG A 185 3.46 -8.24 4.33
N PRO A 186 3.84 -7.97 3.06
CA PRO A 186 4.24 -6.63 2.64
C PRO A 186 3.09 -5.61 2.71
N CYS A 187 1.86 -6.01 2.40
CA CYS A 187 0.69 -5.14 2.49
C CYS A 187 0.39 -4.79 3.96
N ARG A 188 0.49 -5.78 4.85
CA ARG A 188 0.38 -5.54 6.29
C ARG A 188 1.45 -4.60 6.82
N ALA A 189 2.71 -4.81 6.41
CA ALA A 189 3.81 -3.94 6.79
C ALA A 189 3.57 -2.50 6.33
N LEU A 190 3.03 -2.31 5.11
CA LEU A 190 2.65 -1.00 4.59
C LEU A 190 1.64 -0.31 5.51
N VAL A 191 0.50 -0.95 5.80
CA VAL A 191 -0.54 -0.38 6.67
C VAL A 191 0.03 -0.02 8.05
N LEU A 192 0.85 -0.89 8.64
CA LEU A 192 1.46 -0.63 9.95
C LEU A 192 2.44 0.56 9.93
N LYS A 193 3.21 0.73 8.85
CA LYS A 193 4.12 1.89 8.71
C LYS A 193 3.37 3.21 8.55
N VAL A 194 2.25 3.20 7.83
CA VAL A 194 1.34 4.37 7.72
C VAL A 194 0.74 4.70 9.08
N LEU A 195 0.19 3.70 9.78
CA LEU A 195 -0.35 3.89 11.14
C LEU A 195 0.71 4.36 12.14
N LYS A 196 1.96 3.87 12.02
CA LYS A 196 3.09 4.36 12.82
C LYS A 196 3.36 5.84 12.57
N ALA A 197 3.37 6.27 11.30
CA ALA A 197 3.55 7.67 10.96
C ALA A 197 2.45 8.56 11.56
N ILE A 198 1.19 8.13 11.48
CA ILE A 198 0.04 8.83 12.07
C ILE A 198 0.17 8.89 13.60
N ALA A 199 0.48 7.77 14.25
CA ALA A 199 0.68 7.73 15.70
C ALA A 199 1.83 8.63 16.16
N LEU A 200 2.92 8.73 15.39
CA LEU A 200 4.05 9.62 15.66
C LEU A 200 3.66 11.10 15.53
N ILE A 201 2.85 11.47 14.53
CA ILE A 201 2.29 12.83 14.44
C ILE A 201 1.45 13.16 15.66
N LEU A 202 0.52 12.27 16.02
CA LEU A 202 -0.37 12.46 17.16
C LEU A 202 0.38 12.45 18.50
N SER A 203 1.63 11.98 18.51
CA SER A 203 2.54 11.99 19.65
C SER A 203 3.56 13.13 19.59
N ASP A 204 3.39 14.13 18.71
CA ASP A 204 4.29 15.28 18.54
C ASP A 204 5.75 14.91 18.17
N ASN A 205 5.93 13.89 17.32
CA ASN A 205 7.24 13.42 16.83
C ASN A 205 7.34 13.50 15.29
N PRO A 206 7.33 14.71 14.69
CA PRO A 206 7.19 14.88 13.24
C PRO A 206 8.36 14.30 12.43
N ASP A 207 9.61 14.40 12.89
CA ASP A 207 10.76 13.87 12.14
C ASP A 207 10.72 12.34 12.02
N SER A 208 10.33 11.67 13.11
CA SER A 208 10.15 10.22 13.11
C SER A 208 8.93 9.82 12.27
N ALA A 209 7.84 10.61 12.31
CA ALA A 209 6.67 10.37 11.48
C ALA A 209 7.01 10.41 9.99
N ARG A 210 7.77 11.43 9.56
CA ARG A 210 8.27 11.57 8.19
C ARG A 210 9.11 10.37 7.79
N THR A 211 10.04 9.95 8.64
CA THR A 211 10.88 8.76 8.38
C THR A 211 10.01 7.52 8.17
N SER A 212 9.04 7.27 9.06
CA SER A 212 8.11 6.14 8.94
C SER A 212 7.24 6.22 7.67
N MET A 213 6.79 7.41 7.29
CA MET A 213 6.02 7.61 6.06
C MET A 213 6.88 7.37 4.81
N ILE A 214 8.15 7.80 4.80
CA ILE A 214 9.07 7.53 3.68
C ILE A 214 9.30 6.02 3.51
N GLU A 215 9.45 5.27 4.60
CA GLU A 215 9.54 3.81 4.54
C GLU A 215 8.24 3.17 4.01
N ALA A 216 7.07 3.73 4.37
CA ALA A 216 5.78 3.29 3.84
C ALA A 216 5.70 3.56 2.33
N LEU A 217 6.13 4.74 1.87
CA LEU A 217 6.14 5.11 0.45
C LEU A 217 7.06 4.23 -0.38
N ASP A 218 8.28 3.95 0.13
CA ASP A 218 9.22 3.06 -0.54
C ASP A 218 8.65 1.64 -0.69
N LEU A 219 7.93 1.16 0.32
CA LEU A 219 7.27 -0.15 0.27
C LEU A 219 6.05 -0.12 -0.67
N GLY A 220 5.22 0.91 -0.58
CA GLY A 220 4.06 1.14 -1.44
C GLY A 220 4.44 1.17 -2.91
N MET A 221 5.53 1.88 -3.26
CA MET A 221 6.09 1.88 -4.61
C MET A 221 6.50 0.50 -5.11
N LYS A 222 7.08 -0.34 -4.24
CA LYS A 222 7.52 -1.69 -4.61
C LYS A 222 6.35 -2.62 -4.91
N ILE A 223 5.23 -2.46 -4.21
CA ILE A 223 4.05 -3.33 -4.35
C ILE A 223 2.91 -2.70 -5.16
N GLY A 224 3.00 -1.42 -5.51
CA GLY A 224 2.01 -0.65 -6.27
C GLY A 224 0.79 -0.17 -5.47
N ALA A 225 0.77 -0.28 -4.14
CA ALA A 225 -0.44 -0.07 -3.33
C ALA A 225 -0.66 1.40 -2.93
N LEU A 226 -1.74 2.01 -3.41
CA LEU A 226 -2.11 3.40 -3.15
C LEU A 226 -3.11 3.52 -1.98
N ARG A 227 -4.19 2.74 -2.01
CA ARG A 227 -5.34 2.93 -1.10
C ARG A 227 -5.00 2.72 0.37
N SER A 228 -4.20 1.70 0.69
CA SER A 228 -3.69 1.47 2.04
C SER A 228 -2.94 2.66 2.66
N ILE A 229 -2.49 3.64 1.86
CA ILE A 229 -1.84 4.87 2.32
C ILE A 229 -2.87 6.00 2.43
N ILE A 230 -3.57 6.32 1.34
CA ILE A 230 -4.45 7.51 1.27
C ILE A 230 -5.76 7.34 2.05
N ASP A 231 -6.26 6.11 2.16
CA ASP A 231 -7.53 5.87 2.85
C ASP A 231 -7.40 5.95 4.38
N GLU A 232 -6.19 6.11 4.94
CA GLU A 232 -6.01 6.36 6.38
C GLU A 232 -6.36 7.80 6.79
N GLY A 233 -6.72 8.65 5.81
CA GLY A 233 -7.36 9.94 6.05
C GLY A 233 -6.40 11.10 6.26
N THR A 234 -6.90 12.16 6.91
CA THR A 234 -6.29 13.50 6.92
C THR A 234 -4.81 13.52 7.30
N HIS A 235 -4.42 12.87 8.40
CA HIS A 235 -3.02 12.85 8.84
C HIS A 235 -2.07 12.19 7.82
N SER A 236 -2.55 11.20 7.07
CA SER A 236 -1.78 10.58 5.98
C SER A 236 -1.59 11.56 4.84
N ILE A 237 -2.69 12.21 4.41
CA ILE A 237 -2.68 13.21 3.33
C ILE A 237 -1.81 14.43 3.69
N GLU A 238 -1.88 14.92 4.91
CA GLU A 238 -1.04 16.03 5.40
C GLU A 238 0.45 15.69 5.31
N LEU A 239 0.86 14.48 5.71
CA LEU A 239 2.23 14.01 5.56
C LEU A 239 2.66 13.92 4.10
N LEU A 240 1.78 13.42 3.22
CA LEU A 240 2.06 13.35 1.78
C LEU A 240 2.25 14.75 1.19
N ASN A 241 1.41 15.72 1.56
CA ASN A 241 1.54 17.11 1.13
C ASN A 241 2.86 17.75 1.62
N GLN A 242 3.24 17.53 2.88
CA GLN A 242 4.51 18.01 3.43
C GLN A 242 5.73 17.41 2.69
N LEU A 243 5.72 16.09 2.49
CA LEU A 243 6.81 15.40 1.78
C LEU A 243 6.88 15.83 0.31
N HIS A 244 5.73 15.96 -0.37
CA HIS A 244 5.66 16.46 -1.74
C HIS A 244 6.24 17.87 -1.84
N TYR A 245 5.84 18.79 -0.95
CA TYR A 245 6.39 20.14 -0.91
C TYR A 245 7.91 20.13 -0.72
N ASP A 246 8.42 19.44 0.28
CA ASP A 246 9.85 19.46 0.58
C ASP A 246 10.70 18.84 -0.55
N TRP A 247 10.21 17.78 -1.18
CA TRP A 247 10.89 17.16 -2.32
C TRP A 247 10.80 17.98 -3.60
N SER A 248 9.72 18.75 -3.78
CA SER A 248 9.60 19.71 -4.90
C SER A 248 10.61 20.86 -4.77
N GLN A 249 10.87 21.34 -3.55
CA GLN A 249 11.82 22.43 -3.28
C GLN A 249 13.28 21.95 -3.30
N HIS A 250 13.54 20.69 -2.98
CA HIS A 250 14.87 20.09 -2.93
C HIS A 250 14.96 18.79 -3.74
N PRO A 251 14.82 18.87 -5.08
CA PRO A 251 14.84 17.68 -5.94
C PRO A 251 16.22 17.03 -5.92
N ASN A 252 16.25 15.75 -5.55
CA ASN A 252 17.40 14.87 -5.73
C ASN A 252 17.01 13.59 -6.47
N ILE A 253 17.98 12.87 -7.05
CA ILE A 253 17.70 11.64 -7.81
C ILE A 253 16.94 10.59 -6.96
N SER A 254 17.24 10.48 -5.67
CA SER A 254 16.57 9.54 -4.75
C SER A 254 15.08 9.87 -4.55
N ASN A 255 14.74 11.15 -4.53
CA ASN A 255 13.39 11.65 -4.27
C ASN A 255 12.54 11.74 -5.52
N LYS A 256 13.11 11.64 -6.73
CA LYS A 256 12.33 11.80 -7.97
C LYS A 256 11.24 10.74 -8.14
N LYS A 257 11.56 9.46 -7.88
CA LYS A 257 10.56 8.37 -7.92
C LYS A 257 9.52 8.52 -6.80
N ARG A 258 9.96 8.92 -5.61
CA ARG A 258 9.08 9.17 -4.46
C ARG A 258 8.15 10.36 -4.70
N LEU A 259 8.62 11.41 -5.34
CA LEU A 259 7.85 12.60 -5.71
C LEU A 259 6.76 12.24 -6.72
N ALA A 260 7.09 11.48 -7.77
CA ALA A 260 6.10 10.99 -8.74
C ALA A 260 5.05 10.09 -8.08
N TYR A 261 5.46 9.22 -7.14
CA TYR A 261 4.54 8.37 -6.39
C TYR A 261 3.65 9.17 -5.43
N CYS A 262 4.21 10.11 -4.68
CA CYS A 262 3.44 11.03 -3.83
C CYS A 262 2.44 11.85 -4.64
N ARG A 263 2.82 12.32 -5.83
CA ARG A 263 1.88 12.99 -6.75
C ARG A 263 0.72 12.07 -7.10
N ALA A 264 0.98 10.84 -7.54
CA ALA A 264 -0.07 9.87 -7.87
C ALA A 264 -0.99 9.57 -6.67
N LEU A 265 -0.45 9.48 -5.45
CA LEU A 265 -1.24 9.31 -4.22
C LEU A 265 -2.16 10.52 -3.97
N LEU A 266 -1.63 11.73 -4.07
CA LEU A 266 -2.41 12.96 -3.85
C LEU A 266 -3.50 13.14 -4.92
N GLU A 267 -3.20 12.85 -6.20
CA GLU A 267 -4.20 12.83 -7.29
C GLU A 267 -5.30 11.81 -6.99
N ALA A 268 -4.94 10.59 -6.59
CA ALA A 268 -5.88 9.53 -6.22
C ALA A 268 -6.75 9.87 -5.00
N ALA A 269 -6.22 10.70 -4.09
CA ALA A 269 -6.96 11.22 -2.95
C ALA A 269 -7.91 12.37 -3.32
N GLY A 270 -7.85 12.89 -4.55
CA GLY A 270 -8.61 14.06 -4.99
C GLY A 270 -8.07 15.39 -4.45
N GLU A 271 -6.81 15.41 -3.98
CA GLU A 271 -6.18 16.62 -3.49
C GLU A 271 -5.78 17.54 -4.65
N PRO A 272 -6.02 18.86 -4.53
CA PRO A 272 -5.56 19.82 -5.51
C PRO A 272 -4.04 19.90 -5.42
N ILE A 273 -3.35 19.18 -6.30
CA ILE A 273 -1.92 19.38 -6.49
C ILE A 273 -1.78 20.73 -7.15
N ALA A 274 -1.15 21.69 -6.45
CA ALA A 274 -0.76 22.94 -7.05
C ALA A 274 -0.05 22.60 -8.37
N SER A 275 -0.65 23.00 -9.49
CA SER A 275 -0.06 22.73 -10.79
C SER A 275 1.32 23.36 -10.75
N ASP A 276 2.35 22.53 -10.78
CA ASP A 276 3.66 22.94 -11.28
C ASP A 276 3.47 23.25 -12.78
N THR A 277 2.72 24.30 -13.11
CA THR A 277 2.79 24.94 -14.41
C THR A 277 4.23 25.36 -14.57
N GLU A 278 4.93 24.63 -15.44
CA GLU A 278 6.21 25.01 -16.02
C GLU A 278 7.40 25.08 -15.05
N GLN A 279 7.65 23.99 -14.32
CA GLN A 279 9.02 23.65 -13.91
C GLN A 279 9.26 22.13 -13.94
N SER A 280 8.75 21.47 -14.97
CA SER A 280 9.47 20.31 -15.52
C SER A 280 10.76 20.82 -16.17
N ALA A 281 11.75 21.20 -15.35
CA ALA A 281 13.12 21.20 -15.83
C ALA A 281 13.35 19.78 -16.39
N PRO A 282 13.80 19.63 -17.65
CA PRO A 282 14.11 18.33 -18.17
C PRO A 282 15.09 17.70 -17.20
N ILE A 283 14.70 16.53 -16.73
CA ILE A 283 15.50 15.66 -15.88
C ILE A 283 16.87 15.55 -16.53
N GLU A 284 17.91 16.16 -15.93
CA GLU A 284 19.26 15.85 -16.35
C GLU A 284 19.60 14.47 -15.80
N GLU A 285 19.32 13.45 -16.62
CA GLU A 285 19.92 12.14 -16.44
C GLU A 285 21.44 12.29 -16.33
N LEU A 286 22.08 11.38 -15.61
CA LEU A 286 23.54 11.29 -15.66
C LEU A 286 23.90 11.05 -17.11
N SER A 287 24.74 11.91 -17.66
CA SER A 287 25.30 11.71 -19.00
C SER A 287 26.08 10.40 -19.02
N GLU A 288 26.21 9.80 -20.20
CA GLU A 288 27.03 8.60 -20.41
C GLU A 288 28.43 8.78 -19.82
N ARG A 289 28.99 9.99 -19.93
CA ARG A 289 30.31 10.31 -19.39
C ARG A 289 30.36 10.36 -17.87
N GLU A 290 29.32 10.87 -17.22
CA GLU A 290 29.20 10.85 -15.75
C GLU A 290 29.03 9.42 -15.23
N LEU A 291 28.25 8.59 -15.93
CA LEU A 291 28.08 7.17 -15.62
C LEU A 291 29.38 6.38 -15.78
N GLU A 292 30.07 6.55 -16.91
CA GLU A 292 31.35 5.90 -17.18
C GLU A 292 32.41 6.25 -16.12
N ILE A 293 32.48 7.52 -15.72
CA ILE A 293 33.38 7.97 -14.66
C ILE A 293 32.96 7.38 -13.30
N LEU A 294 31.67 7.30 -12.98
CA LEU A 294 31.17 6.67 -11.75
C LEU A 294 31.48 5.16 -11.70
N SER A 295 31.39 4.45 -12.82
CA SER A 295 31.77 3.02 -12.91
C SER A 295 33.24 2.81 -12.60
N LEU A 296 34.13 3.62 -13.19
CA LEU A 296 35.57 3.56 -12.90
C LEU A 296 35.89 3.97 -11.45
N VAL A 297 35.09 4.85 -10.86
CA VAL A 297 35.16 5.16 -9.43
C VAL A 297 34.76 3.94 -8.60
N GLY A 298 33.78 3.14 -9.05
CA GLY A 298 33.35 1.87 -8.46
C GLY A 298 34.41 0.77 -8.52
N GLU A 299 35.21 0.74 -9.58
CA GLU A 299 36.41 -0.10 -9.73
C GLU A 299 37.57 0.32 -8.79
N GLY A 300 37.44 1.45 -8.08
CA GLY A 300 38.45 1.93 -7.12
C GLY A 300 39.55 2.81 -7.73
N LEU A 301 39.43 3.24 -9.00
CA LEU A 301 40.44 4.07 -9.66
C LEU A 301 40.45 5.50 -9.09
N LYS A 302 41.65 6.07 -8.93
CA LYS A 302 41.85 7.48 -8.56
C LYS A 302 41.64 8.40 -9.77
N ASN A 303 41.42 9.69 -9.54
CA ASN A 303 41.04 10.64 -10.59
C ASN A 303 42.13 10.82 -11.68
N ASP A 304 43.41 10.64 -11.32
CA ASP A 304 44.55 10.59 -12.25
C ASP A 304 44.49 9.35 -13.14
N GLN A 305 44.24 8.17 -12.57
CA GLN A 305 44.08 6.92 -13.30
C GLN A 305 42.85 6.95 -14.24
N ILE A 306 41.75 7.55 -13.80
CA ILE A 306 40.55 7.76 -14.62
C ILE A 306 40.86 8.73 -15.77
N ALA A 307 41.58 9.81 -15.49
CA ALA A 307 42.00 10.78 -16.49
C ALA A 307 42.87 10.12 -17.58
N ASP A 308 43.84 9.30 -17.18
CA ASP A 308 44.69 8.54 -18.11
C ASP A 308 43.89 7.53 -18.93
N ARG A 309 43.01 6.76 -18.29
CA ARG A 309 42.21 5.72 -18.94
C ARG A 309 41.20 6.28 -19.95
N LEU A 310 40.65 7.47 -19.65
CA LEU A 310 39.65 8.13 -20.48
C LEU A 310 40.22 9.21 -21.40
N PHE A 311 41.55 9.37 -21.44
CA PHE A 311 42.28 10.41 -22.17
C PHE A 311 41.76 11.83 -21.88
N LEU A 312 41.50 12.14 -20.60
CA LEU A 312 41.01 13.43 -20.11
C LEU A 312 42.05 14.11 -19.20
N SER A 313 41.82 15.39 -18.90
CA SER A 313 42.54 16.04 -17.79
C SER A 313 41.92 15.64 -16.44
N VAL A 314 42.72 15.61 -15.38
CA VAL A 314 42.23 15.39 -14.00
C VAL A 314 41.17 16.42 -13.60
N ASN A 315 41.27 17.65 -14.10
CA ASN A 315 40.28 18.70 -13.85
C ASN A 315 38.94 18.40 -14.53
N THR A 316 38.95 17.83 -15.74
CA THR A 316 37.75 17.40 -16.46
C THR A 316 37.05 16.26 -15.71
N VAL A 317 37.82 15.28 -15.19
CA VAL A 317 37.27 14.20 -14.35
C VAL A 317 36.64 14.76 -13.07
N LYS A 318 37.31 15.70 -12.38
CA LYS A 318 36.74 16.37 -11.19
C LYS A 318 35.46 17.14 -11.52
N TRP A 319 35.40 17.78 -12.68
CA TRP A 319 34.21 18.50 -13.14
C TRP A 319 33.03 17.55 -13.36
N HIS A 320 33.24 16.44 -14.08
CA HIS A 320 32.19 15.43 -14.27
C HIS A 320 31.76 14.78 -12.95
N LEU A 321 32.70 14.46 -12.06
CA LEU A 321 32.36 13.94 -10.73
C LEU A 321 31.55 14.94 -9.91
N ARG A 322 31.89 16.23 -9.98
CA ARG A 322 31.11 17.28 -9.31
C ARG A 322 29.69 17.34 -9.87
N ARG A 323 29.53 17.33 -11.20
CA ARG A 323 28.22 17.31 -11.84
C ARG A 323 27.43 16.05 -11.51
N ALA A 324 28.09 14.89 -11.52
CA ALA A 324 27.50 13.62 -11.11
C ALA A 324 27.06 13.64 -9.64
N TYR A 325 27.86 14.23 -8.74
CA TYR A 325 27.54 14.35 -7.32
C TYR A 325 26.40 15.35 -7.07
N GLU A 326 26.40 16.46 -7.80
CA GLU A 326 25.30 17.43 -7.79
C GLU A 326 24.00 16.75 -8.24
N LYS A 327 24.03 16.00 -9.35
CA LYS A 327 22.89 15.22 -9.85
C LYS A 327 22.45 14.13 -8.86
N LEU A 328 23.38 13.35 -8.31
CA LEU A 328 23.11 12.31 -7.28
C LEU A 328 22.76 12.89 -5.90
N CYS A 329 22.96 14.20 -5.68
CA CYS A 329 22.83 14.91 -4.41
C CYS A 329 23.58 14.26 -3.25
N VAL A 330 24.80 13.83 -3.54
CA VAL A 330 25.73 13.23 -2.60
C VAL A 330 26.88 14.20 -2.35
N ARG A 331 27.49 14.13 -1.17
CA ARG A 331 28.58 15.03 -0.77
C ARG A 331 29.93 14.33 -0.76
N SER A 332 29.93 13.00 -0.77
CA SER A 332 31.16 12.21 -0.72
C SER A 332 31.22 11.14 -1.81
N ARG A 333 32.45 10.75 -2.14
CA ARG A 333 32.72 9.65 -3.09
C ARG A 333 32.07 8.34 -2.63
N THR A 334 32.08 8.08 -1.33
CA THR A 334 31.49 6.87 -0.75
C THR A 334 29.97 6.89 -0.85
N GLU A 335 29.33 8.03 -0.57
CA GLU A 335 27.89 8.22 -0.79
C GLU A 335 27.53 8.06 -2.26
N ALA A 336 28.33 8.62 -3.17
CA ALA A 336 28.10 8.49 -4.61
C ALA A 336 28.11 7.02 -5.05
N LEU A 337 29.03 6.21 -4.54
CA LEU A 337 29.10 4.77 -4.83
C LEU A 337 27.92 4.00 -4.24
N ALA A 338 27.56 4.28 -2.99
CA ALA A 338 26.44 3.63 -2.33
C ALA A 338 25.12 3.91 -3.06
N GLU A 339 24.87 5.18 -3.42
CA GLU A 339 23.66 5.58 -4.12
C GLU A 339 23.66 5.06 -5.56
N SER A 340 24.79 5.09 -6.27
CA SER A 340 24.88 4.56 -7.66
C SER A 340 24.59 3.06 -7.72
N ARG A 341 25.07 2.27 -6.74
CA ARG A 341 24.75 0.84 -6.63
C ARG A 341 23.29 0.59 -6.25
N LYS A 342 22.76 1.35 -5.29
CA LYS A 342 21.34 1.29 -4.90
C LYS A 342 20.41 1.55 -6.08
N LEU A 343 20.81 2.44 -6.99
CA LEU A 343 20.08 2.80 -8.21
C LEU A 343 20.33 1.83 -9.38
N GLY A 344 21.23 0.86 -9.26
CA GLY A 344 21.59 -0.09 -10.33
C GLY A 344 22.31 0.56 -11.51
N LEU A 345 23.01 1.67 -11.29
CA LEU A 345 23.74 2.41 -12.33
C LEU A 345 25.14 1.83 -12.58
N ILE A 346 25.71 1.20 -11.55
CA ILE A 346 27.04 0.57 -11.55
C ILE A 346 27.00 -0.70 -10.70
N ASP A 347 27.90 -1.64 -10.98
CA ASP A 347 27.96 -2.96 -10.33
C ASP A 347 28.52 -2.97 -8.89
#